data_AF-A0A2T4Z544-F1
#
_entry.id   AF-A0A2T4Z544-F1
#
_cell.length_a   1.000
_cell.length_b   1.000
_cell.length_c   1.000
_cell.angle_alpha   90.00
_cell.angle_beta   90.00
_cell.angle_gamma   90.00
#
_symmetry.space_group_name_H-M   'P 1'
#
loop_
_entity.id
_entity.type
_entity.pdbx_description
1 polymer ?
#
loop_
_entity_poly.entity_id
_entity_poly.type
_entity_poly.pdbx_seq_one_letter_code
_entity_poly.pdbx_strand_id
1 'polypeptide(L)'
;MSSVALLTAAVLTVAISIVHSWIGERRLIGPLLAIEPRVGVLKSAFLRQVLRHAWHITSLAWTGMAVVLAALALAPQGEAGRIAIIGIGVTFVLHGVAILALSRGRHIAWPVFLAVGALCFLAVR
;
A
#
# COMPACT_ATOMS: atom_id res chain seq x y z
N MET A 1 -3.11 -2.59 -23.95
CA MET A 1 -3.11 -2.37 -22.49
C MET A 1 -4.52 -2.57 -21.94
N SER A 2 -4.66 -3.27 -20.80
CA SER A 2 -5.98 -3.60 -20.23
C SER A 2 -6.42 -2.58 -19.17
N SER A 3 -7.38 -1.70 -19.53
CA SER A 3 -7.97 -0.74 -18.59
C SER A 3 -8.68 -1.40 -17.42
N VAL A 4 -9.33 -2.55 -17.64
CA VAL A 4 -10.00 -3.31 -16.57
C VAL A 4 -9.00 -3.79 -15.52
N ALA A 5 -7.83 -4.28 -15.95
CA ALA A 5 -6.78 -4.72 -15.03
C ALA A 5 -6.24 -3.56 -14.19
N LEU A 6 -6.00 -2.40 -14.80
CA LEU A 6 -5.53 -1.20 -14.08
C LEU A 6 -6.56 -0.65 -13.10
N LEU A 7 -7.84 -0.59 -13.48
CA LEU A 7 -8.91 -0.18 -12.57
C LEU A 7 -9.08 -1.15 -11.40
N THR A 8 -8.97 -2.45 -11.67
CA THR A 8 -9.00 -3.48 -10.60
C THR A 8 -7.83 -3.30 -9.66
N ALA A 9 -6.62 -3.07 -10.18
CA ALA A 9 -5.42 -2.78 -9.40
C ALA A 9 -5.59 -1.51 -8.54
N ALA A 10 -6.18 -0.45 -9.11
CA ALA A 10 -6.47 0.79 -8.39
C ALA A 10 -7.46 0.57 -7.23
N VAL A 11 -8.56 -0.15 -7.47
CA VAL A 11 -9.56 -0.47 -6.43
C VAL A 11 -8.95 -1.29 -5.30
N LEU A 12 -8.16 -2.32 -5.61
CA LEU A 12 -7.46 -3.11 -4.60
C LEU A 12 -6.47 -2.26 -3.80
N THR A 13 -5.78 -1.33 -4.47
CA THR A 13 -4.84 -0.40 -3.83
C THR A 13 -5.55 0.57 -2.86
N VAL A 14 -6.73 1.09 -3.23
CA VAL A 14 -7.56 1.88 -2.32
C VAL A 14 -8.03 1.03 -1.14
N ALA A 15 -8.52 -0.19 -1.40
CA ALA A 15 -9.00 -1.08 -0.36
C ALA A 15 -7.91 -1.39 0.67
N ILE A 16 -6.69 -1.73 0.25
CA ILE A 16 -5.59 -1.98 1.18
C ILE A 16 -5.14 -0.71 1.91
N SER A 17 -5.21 0.46 1.27
CA SER A 17 -4.92 1.74 1.91
C SER A 17 -5.88 2.04 3.06
N ILE A 18 -7.18 1.81 2.86
CA ILE A 18 -8.21 1.97 3.89
C ILE A 18 -7.99 0.95 5.01
N VAL A 19 -7.81 -0.33 4.68
CA VAL A 19 -7.60 -1.40 5.67
C VAL A 19 -6.37 -1.11 6.53
N HIS A 20 -5.23 -0.76 5.92
CA HIS A 20 -4.00 -0.47 6.64
C HIS A 20 -4.16 0.72 7.60
N SER A 21 -4.69 1.84 7.11
CA SER A 21 -4.84 3.06 7.91
C SER A 21 -5.90 2.87 9.01
N TRP A 22 -7.12 2.50 8.62
CA TRP A 22 -8.28 2.53 9.51
C TRP A 22 -8.33 1.34 10.47
N ILE A 23 -8.22 0.11 9.94
CA ILE A 23 -8.25 -1.10 10.78
C ILE A 23 -6.95 -1.18 11.59
N GLY A 24 -5.81 -0.80 11.00
CA GLY A 24 -4.52 -0.72 11.70
C GLY A 24 -4.51 0.26 12.86
N GLU A 25 -5.05 1.47 12.68
CA GLU A 25 -5.16 2.43 13.79
C GLU A 25 -6.07 1.89 14.90
N ARG A 26 -7.24 1.35 14.55
CA ARG A 26 -8.19 0.86 15.56
C ARG A 26 -7.69 -0.36 16.32
N ARG A 27 -6.97 -1.28 15.66
CA ARG A 27 -6.60 -2.58 16.25
C ARG A 27 -5.16 -2.68 16.73
N LEU A 28 -4.26 -1.82 16.24
CA LEU A 28 -2.84 -1.90 16.57
C LEU A 28 -2.30 -0.57 17.11
N ILE A 29 -2.26 0.49 16.30
CA ILE A 29 -1.56 1.73 16.67
C ILE A 29 -2.28 2.49 17.77
N GLY A 30 -3.60 2.64 17.71
CA GLY A 30 -4.39 3.28 18.75
C GLY A 30 -4.20 2.62 20.12
N PRO A 31 -4.43 1.30 20.26
CA PRO A 31 -4.16 0.56 21.49
C PRO A 31 -2.70 0.64 21.94
N LEU A 32 -1.73 0.48 21.02
CA LEU A 32 -0.30 0.55 21.31
C LEU A 32 0.08 1.92 21.90
N LEU A 33 -0.41 2.99 21.28
CA LEU A 33 -0.12 4.34 21.73
C LEU A 33 -0.89 4.69 23.00
N ALA A 34 -2.08 4.13 23.25
CA ALA A 34 -2.86 4.43 24.46
C ALA A 34 -2.21 3.96 25.77
N ILE A 35 -1.27 3.01 25.70
CA ILE A 35 -0.51 2.53 26.86
C ILE A 35 0.38 3.66 27.39
N GLU A 36 0.21 4.02 28.66
CA GLU A 36 1.02 5.04 29.32
C GLU A 36 2.43 4.50 29.64
N PRO A 37 3.49 4.94 28.93
CA PRO A 37 4.77 4.26 28.98
C PRO A 37 5.61 4.72 30.17
N ARG A 38 5.95 3.79 31.07
CA ARG A 38 6.79 4.07 32.25
C ARG A 38 8.28 4.19 31.92
N VAL A 39 8.74 3.68 30.78
CA VAL A 39 10.11 3.76 30.24
C VAL A 39 10.09 3.76 28.70
N GLY A 40 11.18 4.18 28.04
CA GLY A 40 11.34 4.08 26.58
C GLY A 40 10.89 5.30 25.77
N VAL A 41 11.09 5.21 24.45
CA VAL A 41 10.94 6.33 23.49
C VAL A 41 9.50 6.82 23.36
N LEU A 42 8.51 5.98 23.62
CA LEU A 42 7.10 6.34 23.53
C LEU A 42 6.64 7.30 24.64
N LYS A 43 7.48 7.62 25.64
CA LYS A 43 7.20 8.74 26.57
C LYS A 43 7.07 10.09 25.86
N SER A 44 7.81 10.27 24.77
CA SER A 44 7.75 11.49 23.99
C SER A 44 6.44 11.55 23.21
N ALA A 45 5.60 12.55 23.50
CA ALA A 45 4.39 12.82 22.73
C ALA A 45 4.71 13.04 21.24
N PHE A 46 5.83 13.70 20.94
CA PHE A 46 6.31 13.89 19.58
C PHE A 46 6.60 12.55 18.88
N LEU A 47 7.32 11.63 19.52
CA LEU A 47 7.63 10.33 18.91
C LEU A 47 6.38 9.45 18.74
N ARG A 48 5.40 9.54 19.66
CA ARG A 48 4.09 8.90 19.47
C ARG A 48 3.37 9.43 18.23
N GLN A 49 3.41 10.75 18.02
CA GLN A 49 2.81 11.38 16.85
C GLN A 49 3.55 11.03 15.55
N VAL A 50 4.88 10.98 15.57
CA VAL A 50 5.70 10.53 14.43
C VAL A 50 5.36 9.09 14.09
N LEU A 51 5.24 8.19 15.08
CA LEU A 51 4.88 6.79 14.84
C LEU A 51 3.47 6.66 14.23
N ARG A 52 2.49 7.41 14.74
CA ARG A 52 1.14 7.45 14.15
C ARG A 52 1.17 8.00 12.72
N HIS A 53 1.93 9.06 12.45
CA HIS A 53 2.06 9.62 11.10
C HIS A 53 2.71 8.62 10.14
N ALA A 54 3.78 7.96 10.56
CA ALA A 54 4.46 6.93 9.78
C ALA A 54 3.53 5.77 9.42
N TRP A 55 2.53 5.47 10.26
CA TRP A 55 1.50 4.50 9.95
C TRP A 55 0.57 4.95 8.82
N HIS A 56 0.09 6.20 8.85
CA HIS A 56 -0.89 6.69 7.88
C HIS A 56 -0.29 7.15 6.55
N ILE A 57 0.96 7.62 6.54
CA ILE A 57 1.58 8.18 5.32
C ILE A 57 1.72 7.13 4.20
N THR A 58 1.94 5.87 4.56
CA THR A 58 1.99 4.77 3.59
C THR A 58 0.65 4.58 2.88
N SER A 59 -0.48 4.67 3.59
CA SER A 59 -1.81 4.64 2.97
C SER A 59 -2.06 5.85 2.07
N LEU A 60 -1.54 7.02 2.41
CA LEU A 60 -1.64 8.20 1.54
C LEU A 60 -0.86 7.97 0.23
N ALA A 61 0.35 7.43 0.32
CA ALA A 61 1.18 7.11 -0.85
C ALA A 61 0.50 6.06 -1.76
N TRP A 62 -0.06 4.99 -1.19
CA TRP A 62 -0.81 3.99 -1.96
C TRP A 62 -2.09 4.56 -2.58
N THR A 63 -2.82 5.43 -1.87
CA THR A 63 -3.98 6.13 -2.46
C THR A 63 -3.56 6.97 -3.67
N GLY A 64 -2.41 7.68 -3.59
CA GLY A 64 -1.84 8.38 -4.74
C GLY A 64 -1.50 7.45 -5.91
N MET A 65 -0.89 6.29 -5.63
CA MET A 65 -0.62 5.28 -6.66
C MET A 65 -1.91 4.73 -7.31
N ALA A 66 -2.99 4.57 -6.54
CA ALA A 66 -4.28 4.16 -7.07
C ALA A 66 -4.87 5.21 -8.03
N VAL A 67 -4.76 6.49 -7.71
CA VAL A 67 -5.16 7.58 -8.61
C VAL A 67 -4.35 7.55 -9.90
N VAL A 68 -3.03 7.34 -9.81
CA VAL A 68 -2.16 7.19 -10.99
C VAL A 68 -2.59 6.00 -11.85
N LEU A 69 -2.84 4.83 -11.25
CA LEU A 69 -3.32 3.65 -11.97
C LEU A 69 -4.67 3.90 -12.67
N ALA A 70 -5.60 4.58 -12.00
CA ALA A 70 -6.89 4.94 -12.58
C ALA A 70 -6.74 5.93 -13.75
N ALA A 71 -5.91 6.95 -13.60
CA ALA A 71 -5.60 7.89 -14.68
C ALA A 71 -4.97 7.18 -15.89
N LEU A 72 -4.07 6.24 -15.62
CA LEU A 72 -3.42 5.42 -16.65
C LEU A 72 -4.39 4.45 -17.35
N ALA A 73 -5.53 4.13 -16.73
CA ALA A 73 -6.56 3.30 -17.33
C ALA A 73 -7.49 4.07 -18.29
N LEU A 74 -7.63 5.38 -18.09
CA LEU A 74 -8.62 6.23 -18.77
C LEU A 74 -8.06 6.98 -19.98
N ALA A 75 -6.74 7.14 -20.07
CA ALA A 75 -6.09 7.84 -21.18
C ALA A 75 -5.30 6.87 -22.08
N PRO A 76 -5.07 7.20 -23.36
CA PRO A 76 -4.06 6.54 -24.19
C PRO A 76 -2.68 6.70 -23.57
N GLN A 77 -1.89 5.63 -23.59
CA GLN A 77 -0.57 5.59 -22.97
C GLN A 77 0.51 5.41 -24.03
N GLY A 78 1.57 6.21 -23.94
CA GLY A 78 2.84 5.96 -24.64
C GLY A 78 3.80 5.11 -23.79
N GLU A 79 5.06 5.03 -24.23
CA GLU A 79 6.11 4.26 -23.55
C GLU A 79 6.30 4.69 -22.08
N ALA A 80 6.22 6.00 -21.80
CA ALA A 80 6.32 6.51 -20.43
C ALA A 80 5.22 5.96 -19.49
N GLY A 81 3.99 5.84 -19.98
CA GLY A 81 2.89 5.24 -19.21
C GLY A 81 3.12 3.76 -18.96
N ARG A 82 3.67 3.04 -19.94
CA ARG A 82 4.06 1.62 -19.78
C ARG A 82 5.14 1.45 -18.71
N ILE A 83 6.18 2.29 -18.73
CA ILE A 83 7.25 2.28 -17.71
C ILE A 83 6.67 2.57 -16.32
N ALA A 84 5.77 3.55 -16.19
CA ALA A 84 5.13 3.87 -14.92
C ALA A 84 4.34 2.67 -14.36
N ILE A 85 3.56 1.97 -15.19
CA ILE A 85 2.80 0.78 -14.77
C ILE A 85 3.73 -0.34 -14.33
N ILE A 86 4.82 -0.58 -15.07
CA ILE A 86 5.83 -1.58 -14.70
C ILE A 86 6.49 -1.21 -13.36
N GLY A 87 6.86 0.05 -13.17
CA GLY A 87 7.46 0.54 -11.92
C GLY A 87 6.55 0.37 -10.71
N ILE A 88 5.26 0.69 -10.86
CA ILE A 88 4.25 0.42 -9.84
C ILE A 88 4.12 -1.09 -9.61
N GLY A 89 4.02 -1.89 -10.68
CA GLY A 89 3.90 -3.35 -10.61
C GLY A 89 5.06 -3.99 -9.83
N VAL A 90 6.30 -3.63 -10.15
CA VAL A 90 7.51 -4.07 -9.44
C VAL A 90 7.47 -3.66 -7.98
N THR A 91 7.09 -2.42 -7.68
CA THR A 91 6.97 -1.93 -6.30
C THR A 91 6.01 -2.79 -5.48
N PHE A 92 4.82 -3.08 -6.03
CA PHE A 92 3.82 -3.93 -5.36
C PHE A 92 4.26 -5.39 -5.23
N VAL A 93 4.93 -5.97 -6.23
CA VAL A 93 5.49 -7.32 -6.13
C VAL A 93 6.56 -7.39 -5.04
N LEU A 94 7.53 -6.48 -5.04
CA LEU A 94 8.58 -6.44 -4.01
C LEU A 94 7.98 -6.29 -2.62
N HIS A 95 6.97 -5.42 -2.46
CA HIS A 95 6.27 -5.24 -1.20
C HIS A 95 5.55 -6.52 -0.77
N GLY A 96 4.83 -7.18 -1.67
CA GLY A 96 4.13 -8.44 -1.41
C GLY A 96 5.10 -9.57 -1.03
N VAL A 97 6.20 -9.73 -1.77
CA VAL A 97 7.26 -10.71 -1.48
C VAL A 97 7.90 -10.42 -0.13
N ALA A 98 8.22 -9.16 0.17
CA ALA A 98 8.80 -8.77 1.45
C ALA A 98 7.86 -9.09 2.61
N ILE A 99 6.57 -8.75 2.52
CA ILE A 99 5.57 -9.10 3.54
C ILE A 99 5.48 -10.61 3.70
N LEU A 100 5.39 -11.37 2.60
CA LEU A 100 5.33 -12.83 2.63
C LEU A 100 6.55 -13.43 3.34
N ALA A 101 7.76 -13.03 2.95
CA ALA A 101 9.00 -13.55 3.49
C ALA A 101 9.20 -13.16 4.96
N LEU A 102 9.09 -11.87 5.28
CA LEU A 102 9.36 -11.33 6.62
C LEU A 102 8.30 -11.77 7.65
N SER A 103 7.05 -11.91 7.23
CA SER A 103 5.98 -12.42 8.11
C SER A 103 5.84 -13.94 8.10
N ARG A 104 6.61 -14.65 7.27
CA ARG A 104 6.46 -16.10 7.01
C ARG A 104 5.03 -16.47 6.63
N GLY A 105 4.40 -15.64 5.78
CA GLY A 105 3.03 -15.81 5.29
C GLY A 105 1.92 -15.46 6.28
N ARG A 106 2.25 -15.03 7.50
CA ARG A 106 1.25 -14.73 8.55
C ARG A 106 0.54 -13.40 8.32
N HIS A 107 1.16 -12.46 7.61
CA HIS A 107 0.57 -11.16 7.33
C HIS A 107 -0.30 -11.22 6.07
N ILE A 108 -1.62 -11.33 6.26
CA ILE A 108 -2.63 -11.60 5.23
C ILE A 108 -2.67 -10.62 4.03
N ALA A 109 -2.00 -9.48 4.11
CA ALA A 109 -1.98 -8.52 3.00
C ALA A 109 -1.10 -8.93 1.81
N TRP A 110 -0.15 -9.86 1.98
CA TRP A 110 0.79 -10.23 0.91
C TRP A 110 0.11 -10.63 -0.42
N PRO A 111 -1.02 -11.39 -0.45
CA PRO A 111 -1.66 -11.77 -1.71
C PRO A 111 -2.23 -10.56 -2.45
N VAL A 112 -2.73 -9.56 -1.71
CA VAL A 112 -3.30 -8.34 -2.30
C VAL A 112 -2.22 -7.53 -3.00
N PHE A 113 -1.04 -7.36 -2.37
CA PHE A 113 0.09 -6.68 -3.00
C PHE A 113 0.59 -7.41 -4.25
N LEU A 114 0.72 -8.74 -4.20
CA LEU A 114 1.10 -9.53 -5.38
C LEU A 114 0.04 -9.45 -6.48
N ALA A 115 -1.25 -9.46 -6.14
CA ALA A 115 -2.34 -9.35 -7.10
C ALA A 115 -2.31 -8.00 -7.83
N VAL A 116 -2.10 -6.87 -7.11
CA VAL A 116 -1.93 -5.55 -7.73
C VAL A 116 -0.74 -5.56 -8.70
N GLY A 117 0.41 -6.10 -8.29
CA GLY A 117 1.58 -6.22 -9.15
C GLY A 117 1.33 -7.06 -10.41
N ALA A 118 0.68 -8.21 -10.26
CA ALA A 118 0.31 -9.09 -11.36
C ALA A 118 -0.67 -8.41 -12.34
N LEU A 119 -1.65 -7.67 -11.83
CA LEU A 119 -2.58 -6.90 -12.66
C LEU A 119 -1.88 -5.79 -13.45
N CYS A 120 -0.90 -5.11 -12.85
CA CYS A 120 -0.08 -4.14 -13.57
C CYS A 120 0.69 -4.80 -14.74
N PHE A 121 1.28 -5.97 -14.51
CA PHE A 121 1.98 -6.70 -15.59
C PHE A 121 1.03 -7.23 -16.66
N LEU A 122 -0.15 -7.72 -16.26
CA LEU A 122 -1.18 -8.14 -17.20
C LEU A 122 -1.68 -6.96 -18.05
N ALA A 123 -1.75 -5.76 -17.47
CA ALA A 123 -2.21 -4.57 -18.17
C ALA A 123 -1.27 -4.09 -19.28
N VAL A 124 0.02 -4.45 -19.25
CA VAL A 124 1.02 -4.04 -20.25
C VAL A 124 1.41 -5.14 -21.24
N ARG A 125 0.83 -6.34 -21.07
CA ARG A 125 0.84 -7.39 -22.10
C ARG A 125 -0.13 -7.01 -23.23
#